data_AF-A0A0D6JBJ5-F1
#
_entry.id   AF-A0A0D6JBJ5-F1
#
_cell.length_a   1.000
_cell.length_b   1.000
_cell.length_c   1.000
_cell.angle_alpha   90.00
_cell.angle_beta   90.00
_cell.angle_gamma   90.00
#
_symmetry.space_group_name_H-M   'P 1'
#
loop_
_entity.id
_entity.type
_entity.pdbx_description
1 polymer ?
#
loop_
_entity_poly.entity_id
_entity_poly.type
_entity_poly.pdbx_seq_one_letter_code
_entity_poly.pdbx_strand_id
1 'polypeptide(L)'
;MDREAAAIGLDLHQLADRHLNDKPLVPDKRLLPNGFAAFLGYLAKKKLLVPRGTEAQVKELLARFSHYLIREAGLTAGTSVMHVRIAKRFLKYRFTDHELRTTDITARDVQEFLAQPNHHYIYISLGMKALLRFMYLKKLITAPLAEGLPNVKAKNKQRLPRSMKADIFLL
;
A
#
# COMPACT_ATOMS: atom_id res chain seq x y z
N MET A 1 28.40 -22.08 6.00
CA MET A 1 27.55 -22.89 6.89
C MET A 1 28.31 -23.03 8.19
N ASP A 2 28.10 -22.10 9.11
CA ASP A 2 28.85 -21.98 10.35
C ASP A 2 28.42 -23.07 11.33
N ARG A 3 29.36 -23.98 11.62
CA ARG A 3 29.18 -25.16 12.48
C ARG A 3 29.10 -24.83 13.97
N GLU A 4 29.22 -23.57 14.38
CA GLU A 4 29.19 -23.17 15.80
C GLU A 4 27.79 -22.84 16.34
N ALA A 5 26.78 -22.67 15.48
CA ALA A 5 25.41 -22.38 15.92
C ALA A 5 24.65 -23.61 16.47
N ALA A 6 25.20 -24.82 16.32
CA ALA A 6 24.52 -26.06 16.66
C ALA A 6 24.58 -26.46 18.16
N ALA A 7 25.40 -25.80 18.97
CA ALA A 7 25.70 -26.25 20.34
C ALA A 7 24.66 -25.83 21.41
N ILE A 8 23.72 -24.92 21.11
CA ILE A 8 22.75 -24.42 22.09
C ILE A 8 21.31 -24.85 21.78
N GLY A 9 21.08 -25.56 20.66
CA GLY A 9 19.75 -26.11 20.35
C GLY A 9 18.63 -25.07 20.30
N LEU A 10 18.95 -23.78 20.11
CA LEU A 10 17.95 -22.73 19.99
C LEU A 10 17.73 -22.44 18.51
N ASP A 11 16.77 -23.14 17.94
CA ASP A 11 16.31 -22.89 16.59
C ASP A 11 15.64 -21.51 16.52
N LEU A 12 16.37 -20.54 15.96
CA LEU A 12 15.91 -19.15 15.78
C LEU A 12 14.64 -19.08 14.91
N HIS A 13 14.39 -20.06 14.04
CA HIS A 13 13.15 -20.13 13.27
C HIS A 13 11.97 -20.51 14.16
N GLN A 14 12.10 -21.56 15.00
CA GLN A 14 11.06 -21.90 15.97
C GLN A 14 10.79 -20.78 16.99
N LEU A 15 11.82 -20.03 17.38
CA LEU A 15 11.68 -18.93 18.33
C LEU A 15 10.92 -17.75 17.69
N ALA A 16 11.22 -17.42 16.44
CA ALA A 16 10.51 -16.39 15.70
C ALA A 16 9.04 -16.77 15.42
N ASP A 17 8.78 -18.02 15.02
CA ASP A 17 7.43 -18.51 14.72
C ASP A 17 6.55 -18.59 15.98
N ARG A 18 7.10 -19.00 17.13
CA ARG A 18 6.36 -19.00 18.41
C ARG A 18 5.99 -17.61 18.92
N HIS A 19 6.80 -16.60 18.64
CA HIS A 19 6.64 -15.28 19.25
C HIS A 19 5.93 -14.25 18.38
N LEU A 20 5.90 -14.43 17.06
CA LEU A 20 5.17 -13.53 16.18
C LEU A 20 3.67 -13.82 16.11
N ASN A 21 3.21 -15.06 16.35
CA ASN A 21 1.84 -15.44 15.98
C ASN A 21 0.88 -15.87 17.11
N ASP A 22 1.30 -16.36 18.29
CA ASP A 22 0.30 -17.01 19.20
C ASP A 22 0.35 -16.74 20.71
N LYS A 23 1.32 -16.01 21.29
CA LYS A 23 1.22 -15.53 22.69
C LYS A 23 2.29 -14.49 23.02
N PRO A 24 1.96 -13.43 23.80
CA PRO A 24 2.99 -12.54 24.33
C PRO A 24 3.89 -13.32 25.29
N LEU A 25 5.21 -13.15 25.14
CA LEU A 25 6.20 -13.59 26.13
C LEU A 25 5.78 -13.06 27.50
N VAL A 26 5.37 -13.94 28.41
CA VAL A 26 5.41 -13.60 29.83
C VAL A 26 6.90 -13.36 30.12
N PRO A 27 7.29 -12.16 30.56
CA PRO A 27 8.70 -11.84 30.70
C PRO A 27 9.24 -12.70 31.84
N ASP A 28 10.12 -13.64 31.49
CA ASP A 28 11.06 -14.15 32.48
C ASP A 28 11.87 -12.93 32.95
N LYS A 29 11.92 -12.72 34.27
CA LYS A 29 12.35 -11.49 34.96
C LYS A 29 13.82 -11.10 34.70
N ARG A 30 14.50 -11.79 33.79
CA ARG A 30 15.93 -11.64 33.47
C ARG A 30 16.21 -11.03 32.10
N LEU A 31 15.20 -10.84 31.24
CA LEU A 31 15.38 -10.10 29.98
C LEU A 31 15.04 -8.63 30.19
N LEU A 32 16.09 -7.81 30.29
CA LEU A 32 16.01 -6.37 30.52
C LEU A 32 15.06 -5.69 29.52
N PRO A 33 14.17 -4.78 29.96
CA PRO A 33 13.05 -4.25 29.17
C PRO A 33 13.42 -3.57 27.85
N ASN A 34 14.70 -3.24 27.67
CA ASN A 34 15.18 -2.37 26.59
C ASN A 34 16.10 -3.10 25.59
N GLY A 35 16.61 -4.29 25.92
CA GLY A 35 17.63 -4.96 25.10
C GLY A 35 17.06 -5.51 23.78
N PHE A 36 15.91 -6.18 23.85
CA PHE A 36 15.28 -6.76 22.67
C PHE A 36 14.69 -5.69 21.74
N ALA A 37 14.08 -4.65 22.29
CA ALA A 37 13.60 -3.51 21.50
C ALA A 37 14.76 -2.74 20.83
N ALA A 38 15.88 -2.54 21.53
CA ALA A 38 17.08 -1.94 20.95
C ALA A 38 17.69 -2.84 19.86
N PHE A 39 17.68 -4.15 20.05
CA PHE A 39 18.13 -5.13 19.05
C PHE A 39 17.24 -5.11 17.81
N LEU A 40 15.92 -5.11 17.96
CA LEU A 40 14.99 -4.96 16.83
C LEU A 40 15.16 -3.61 16.13
N GLY A 41 15.36 -2.52 16.89
CA GLY A 41 15.66 -1.20 16.35
C GLY A 41 16.99 -1.16 15.58
N TYR A 42 18.02 -1.85 16.08
CA TYR A 42 19.31 -2.01 15.42
C TYR A 42 19.19 -2.82 14.12
N LEU A 43 18.47 -3.95 14.14
CA LEU A 43 18.22 -4.77 12.95
C LEU A 43 17.37 -4.01 11.91
N ALA A 44 16.35 -3.26 12.32
CA ALA A 44 15.59 -2.38 11.44
C ALA A 44 16.48 -1.29 10.81
N LYS A 45 17.32 -0.63 11.61
CA LYS A 45 18.29 0.38 11.13
C LYS A 45 19.28 -0.21 10.14
N LYS A 46 19.70 -1.46 10.35
CA LYS A 46 20.57 -2.22 9.44
C LYS A 46 19.83 -2.83 8.25
N LYS A 47 18.52 -2.60 8.11
CA LYS A 47 17.64 -3.18 7.08
C LYS A 47 17.66 -4.72 7.06
N LEU A 48 17.98 -5.34 8.19
CA LEU A 48 18.02 -6.80 8.36
C LEU A 48 16.65 -7.38 8.72
N LEU A 49 15.68 -6.52 9.08
CA LEU A 49 14.28 -6.91 9.21
C LEU A 49 13.57 -6.68 7.88
N VAL A 50 13.30 -7.78 7.16
CA VAL A 50 12.34 -7.78 6.06
C VAL A 50 10.94 -7.87 6.68
N PRO A 51 9.98 -7.01 6.32
CA PRO A 51 8.60 -7.15 6.76
C PRO A 51 8.08 -8.55 6.42
N ARG A 52 7.88 -9.40 7.43
CA ARG A 52 7.30 -10.73 7.24
C ARG A 52 5.78 -10.62 7.30
N GLY A 53 5.10 -11.27 6.37
CA GLY A 53 3.64 -11.22 6.21
C GLY A 53 3.14 -10.07 5.34
N THR A 54 2.02 -10.32 4.65
CA THR A 54 1.40 -9.38 3.71
C THR A 54 1.06 -8.04 4.36
N GLU A 55 0.55 -8.04 5.59
CA GLU A 55 0.16 -6.80 6.28
C GLU A 55 1.36 -5.88 6.54
N ALA A 56 2.49 -6.43 6.96
CA ALA A 56 3.70 -5.66 7.21
C ALA A 56 4.27 -5.07 5.90
N GLN A 57 4.24 -5.83 4.81
CA GLN A 57 4.66 -5.37 3.49
C GLN A 57 3.73 -4.27 2.95
N VAL A 58 2.41 -4.40 3.13
CA VAL A 58 1.44 -3.37 2.78
C VAL A 58 1.66 -2.10 3.61
N LYS A 59 1.91 -2.23 4.91
CA LYS A 59 2.20 -1.08 5.78
C LYS A 59 3.44 -0.32 5.33
N GLU A 60 4.51 -1.04 5.00
CA GLU A 60 5.76 -0.44 4.49
C GLU A 60 5.54 0.23 3.14
N LEU A 61 4.83 -0.41 2.21
CA LEU A 61 4.49 0.18 0.92
C LEU A 61 3.69 1.47 1.07
N LEU A 62 2.70 1.49 1.97
CA LEU A 62 1.89 2.68 2.26
C LEU A 62 2.69 3.79 2.93
N ALA A 63 3.66 3.46 3.79
CA ALA A 63 4.57 4.45 4.38
C ALA A 63 5.44 5.11 3.31
N ARG A 64 6.03 4.32 2.41
CA ARG A 64 6.81 4.81 1.26
C ARG A 64 5.95 5.66 0.32
N PHE A 65 4.71 5.24 0.07
CA PHE A 65 3.78 5.99 -0.75
C PHE A 65 3.41 7.34 -0.10
N SER A 66 3.10 7.36 1.20
CA SER A 66 2.82 8.59 1.95
C SER A 66 4.00 9.57 1.88
N HIS A 67 5.22 9.06 2.10
CA HIS A 67 6.45 9.86 1.98
C HIS A 67 6.60 10.45 0.58
N TYR A 68 6.41 9.65 -0.47
CA TYR A 68 6.42 10.11 -1.85
C TYR A 68 5.41 11.23 -2.10
N LEU A 69 4.16 11.07 -1.63
CA LEU A 69 3.12 12.07 -1.86
C LEU A 69 3.50 13.43 -1.27
N ILE A 70 4.07 13.44 -0.06
CA ILE A 70 4.42 14.68 0.64
C ILE A 70 5.71 15.28 0.08
N ARG A 71 6.76 14.46 -0.09
CA ARG A 71 8.11 14.95 -0.39
C ARG A 71 8.40 15.12 -1.86
N GLU A 72 7.85 14.24 -2.70
CA GLU A 72 8.14 14.22 -4.14
C GLU A 72 6.98 14.80 -4.94
N ALA A 73 5.74 14.49 -4.57
CA ALA A 73 4.57 15.01 -5.29
C ALA A 73 4.01 16.33 -4.73
N GLY A 74 4.56 16.84 -3.62
CA GLY A 74 4.21 18.14 -3.04
C GLY A 74 2.79 18.24 -2.47
N LEU A 75 2.16 17.12 -2.12
CA LEU A 75 0.83 17.12 -1.50
C LEU A 75 0.93 17.50 -0.01
N THR A 76 -0.13 18.14 0.48
CA THR A 76 -0.29 18.36 1.93
C THR A 76 -0.48 17.02 2.66
N ALA A 77 -0.12 16.99 3.94
CA ALA A 77 -0.36 15.82 4.79
C ALA A 77 -1.85 15.45 4.86
N GLY A 78 -2.76 16.43 4.89
CA GLY A 78 -4.20 16.15 4.88
C GLY A 78 -4.66 15.47 3.60
N THR A 79 -4.16 15.93 2.44
CA THR A 79 -4.48 15.30 1.15
C THR A 79 -3.87 13.90 1.06
N SER A 80 -2.64 13.70 1.53
CA SER A 80 -1.96 12.39 1.44
C SER A 80 -2.71 11.29 2.18
N VAL A 81 -3.35 11.58 3.32
CA VAL A 81 -4.16 10.62 4.09
C VAL A 81 -5.27 10.00 3.24
N MET A 82 -5.97 10.80 2.43
CA MET A 82 -7.04 10.30 1.55
C MET A 82 -6.49 9.32 0.49
N HIS A 83 -5.38 9.70 -0.15
CA HIS A 83 -4.71 8.85 -1.15
C HIS A 83 -4.22 7.54 -0.52
N VAL A 84 -3.60 7.59 0.66
CA VAL A 84 -3.13 6.42 1.39
C VAL A 84 -4.30 5.51 1.79
N ARG A 85 -5.43 6.08 2.22
CA ARG A 85 -6.63 5.30 2.56
C ARG A 85 -7.17 4.54 1.34
N ILE A 86 -7.20 5.17 0.17
CA ILE A 86 -7.63 4.53 -1.08
C ILE A 86 -6.64 3.41 -1.47
N ALA A 87 -5.34 3.68 -1.40
CA ALA A 87 -4.32 2.68 -1.67
C ALA A 87 -4.43 1.47 -0.74
N LYS A 88 -4.66 1.69 0.56
CA LYS A 88 -4.89 0.62 1.53
C LYS A 88 -6.10 -0.25 1.16
N ARG A 89 -7.21 0.37 0.73
CA ARG A 89 -8.41 -0.36 0.29
C ARG A 89 -8.12 -1.23 -0.93
N PHE A 90 -7.43 -0.69 -1.93
CA PHE A 90 -7.07 -1.45 -3.13
C PHE A 90 -6.14 -2.62 -2.82
N LEU A 91 -5.08 -2.38 -2.05
CA LEU A 91 -4.14 -3.43 -1.68
C LEU A 91 -4.80 -4.52 -0.84
N LYS A 92 -5.69 -4.15 0.08
CA LYS A 92 -6.51 -5.12 0.80
C LYS A 92 -7.37 -5.91 -0.20
N TYR A 93 -8.13 -5.25 -1.06
CA TYR A 93 -8.97 -5.92 -2.06
C TYR A 93 -8.19 -6.94 -2.91
N ARG A 94 -6.98 -6.59 -3.37
CA ARG A 94 -6.19 -7.45 -4.26
C ARG A 94 -5.41 -8.56 -3.56
N PHE A 95 -5.00 -8.34 -2.30
CA PHE A 95 -4.08 -9.21 -1.57
C PHE A 95 -4.59 -9.62 -0.18
N THR A 96 -5.92 -9.70 0.04
CA THR A 96 -6.49 -10.02 1.37
C THR A 96 -5.87 -11.29 1.97
N ASP A 97 -5.66 -12.34 1.17
CA ASP A 97 -5.15 -13.65 1.60
C ASP A 97 -3.90 -14.10 0.82
N HIS A 98 -3.24 -13.17 0.13
CA HIS A 98 -2.12 -13.49 -0.77
C HIS A 98 -0.89 -12.65 -0.43
N GLU A 99 0.29 -13.16 -0.77
CA GLU A 99 1.52 -12.39 -0.69
C GLU A 99 1.42 -11.12 -1.55
N LEU A 100 1.99 -10.02 -1.06
CA LEU A 100 2.04 -8.77 -1.81
C LEU A 100 3.02 -8.91 -2.99
N ARG A 101 2.50 -9.21 -4.17
CA ARG A 101 3.25 -9.28 -5.43
C ARG A 101 2.81 -8.15 -6.34
N THR A 102 3.48 -7.00 -6.23
CA THR A 102 3.08 -5.81 -6.99
C THR A 102 3.22 -6.01 -8.49
N THR A 103 4.16 -6.85 -8.94
CA THR A 103 4.36 -7.24 -10.34
C THR A 103 3.13 -7.90 -10.96
N ASP A 104 2.25 -8.49 -10.15
CA ASP A 104 1.08 -9.23 -10.60
C ASP A 104 -0.17 -8.32 -10.71
N ILE A 105 -0.01 -7.02 -10.45
CA ILE A 105 -1.08 -6.04 -10.59
C ILE A 105 -1.31 -5.76 -12.08
N THR A 106 -2.54 -6.02 -12.54
CA THR A 106 -2.96 -5.83 -13.93
C THR A 106 -3.94 -4.67 -14.08
N ALA A 107 -4.17 -4.23 -15.33
CA ALA A 107 -5.23 -3.25 -15.63
C ALA A 107 -6.62 -3.76 -15.22
N ARG A 108 -6.86 -5.08 -15.34
CA ARG A 108 -8.12 -5.73 -14.97
C ARG A 108 -8.38 -5.58 -13.47
N ASP A 109 -7.38 -5.85 -12.63
CA ASP A 109 -7.51 -5.70 -11.17
C ASP A 109 -7.93 -4.27 -10.77
N VAL A 110 -7.37 -3.27 -11.46
CA VAL A 110 -7.70 -1.87 -11.24
C VAL A 110 -9.14 -1.57 -11.68
N GLN A 111 -9.56 -2.07 -12.83
CA GLN A 111 -10.92 -1.89 -13.34
C GLN A 111 -11.96 -2.55 -12.43
N GLU A 112 -11.72 -3.79 -12.01
CA GLU A 112 -12.61 -4.52 -11.10
C GLU A 112 -12.74 -3.80 -9.75
N PHE A 113 -11.65 -3.26 -9.21
CA PHE A 113 -11.70 -2.43 -8.01
C PHE A 113 -12.53 -1.15 -8.20
N LEU A 114 -12.36 -0.46 -9.34
CA LEU A 114 -13.09 0.77 -9.64
C LEU A 114 -14.58 0.55 -9.96
N ALA A 115 -14.94 -0.64 -10.45
CA ALA A 115 -16.31 -1.03 -10.75
C ALA A 115 -17.15 -1.31 -9.50
N GLN A 116 -16.52 -1.46 -8.32
CA GLN A 116 -17.26 -1.67 -7.08
C GLN A 116 -18.20 -0.49 -6.79
N PRO A 117 -19.45 -0.74 -6.33
CA PRO A 117 -20.41 0.30 -6.01
C PRO A 117 -19.85 1.23 -4.91
N ASN A 118 -19.49 2.45 -5.30
CA ASN A 118 -18.84 3.43 -4.43
C ASN A 118 -19.38 4.84 -4.69
N HIS A 119 -19.81 5.53 -3.64
CA HIS A 119 -20.36 6.89 -3.71
C HIS A 119 -19.33 7.99 -4.10
N HIS A 120 -18.05 7.65 -4.26
CA HIS A 120 -16.94 8.62 -4.41
C HIS A 120 -15.93 8.26 -5.51
N TYR A 121 -16.42 7.79 -6.67
CA TYR A 121 -15.60 7.35 -7.81
C TYR A 121 -14.46 8.31 -8.19
N ILE A 122 -14.72 9.62 -8.17
CA ILE A 122 -13.72 10.65 -8.53
C ILE A 122 -12.51 10.60 -7.59
N TYR A 123 -12.76 10.58 -6.28
CA TYR A 123 -11.69 10.54 -5.28
C TYR A 123 -10.93 9.22 -5.33
N ILE A 124 -11.65 8.10 -5.49
CA ILE A 124 -11.04 6.78 -5.65
C ILE A 124 -10.12 6.77 -6.87
N SER A 125 -10.60 7.26 -8.01
CA SER A 125 -9.80 7.34 -9.25
C SER A 125 -8.55 8.20 -9.07
N LEU A 126 -8.64 9.32 -8.35
CA LEU A 126 -7.49 10.18 -8.05
C LEU A 126 -6.46 9.48 -7.15
N GLY A 127 -6.93 8.80 -6.11
CA GLY A 127 -6.10 7.98 -5.23
C GLY A 127 -5.38 6.86 -5.98
N MET A 128 -6.12 6.12 -6.80
CA MET A 128 -5.60 5.04 -7.64
C MET A 128 -4.56 5.54 -8.64
N LYS A 129 -4.82 6.66 -9.32
CA LYS A 129 -3.88 7.24 -10.27
C LYS A 129 -2.55 7.64 -9.60
N ALA A 130 -2.62 8.22 -8.40
CA ALA A 130 -1.43 8.56 -7.63
C ALA A 130 -0.63 7.32 -7.20
N LEU A 131 -1.32 6.27 -6.72
CA LEU A 131 -0.69 5.01 -6.31
C LEU A 131 0.01 4.33 -7.50
N LEU A 132 -0.69 4.15 -8.62
CA LEU A 132 -0.16 3.48 -9.80
C LEU A 132 1.02 4.25 -10.40
N ARG A 133 0.96 5.59 -10.39
CA ARG A 133 2.09 6.43 -10.80
C ARG A 133 3.30 6.22 -9.89
N PHE A 134 3.09 6.21 -8.58
CA PHE A 134 4.15 5.92 -7.61
C PHE A 134 4.77 4.54 -7.84
N MET A 135 3.94 3.50 -7.98
CA MET A 135 4.40 2.13 -8.22
C MET A 135 5.23 2.04 -9.50
N TYR A 136 4.80 2.68 -10.58
CA TYR A 136 5.55 2.69 -11.84
C TYR A 136 6.87 3.45 -11.72
N LEU A 137 6.88 4.62 -11.08
CA LEU A 137 8.10 5.41 -10.86
C LEU A 137 9.13 4.69 -9.98
N LYS A 138 8.67 3.94 -8.98
CA LYS A 138 9.52 3.12 -8.11
C LYS A 138 9.76 1.71 -8.68
N LYS A 139 9.39 1.45 -9.94
CA LYS A 139 9.58 0.18 -10.67
C LYS A 139 8.99 -1.05 -9.96
N LEU A 140 7.90 -0.85 -9.21
CA LEU A 140 7.14 -1.91 -8.54
C LEU A 140 6.12 -2.58 -9.47
N ILE A 141 5.73 -1.89 -10.55
CA ILE A 141 4.94 -2.42 -11.66
C ILE A 141 5.64 -2.08 -12.97
N THR A 142 5.45 -2.92 -13.98
CA THR A 142 6.12 -2.79 -15.28
C THR A 142 5.38 -1.85 -16.24
N ALA A 143 4.04 -1.81 -16.16
CA ALA A 143 3.21 -1.01 -17.04
C ALA A 143 2.72 0.29 -16.36
N PRO A 144 2.59 1.42 -17.10
CA PRO A 144 2.11 2.68 -16.57
C PRO A 144 0.57 2.70 -16.43
N LEU A 145 0.00 1.82 -15.60
CA LEU A 145 -1.45 1.60 -15.47
C LEU A 145 -2.26 2.87 -15.12
N ALA A 146 -1.61 3.89 -14.54
CA ALA A 146 -2.21 5.19 -14.24
C ALA A 146 -2.75 5.94 -15.48
N GLU A 147 -2.22 5.65 -16.66
CA GLU A 147 -2.57 6.33 -17.92
C GLU A 147 -3.95 5.90 -18.44
N GLY A 148 -4.36 4.65 -18.16
CA GLY A 148 -5.69 4.14 -18.49
C GLY A 148 -6.82 4.69 -17.61
N LEU A 149 -6.50 5.48 -16.59
CA LEU A 149 -7.49 6.04 -15.67
C LEU A 149 -7.99 7.42 -16.11
N PRO A 150 -9.31 7.67 -16.01
CA PRO A 150 -9.91 8.91 -16.48
C PRO A 150 -9.31 10.12 -15.77
N ASN A 151 -9.05 11.18 -16.53
CA ASN A 151 -8.52 12.40 -15.97
C ASN A 151 -9.67 13.22 -15.36
N VAL A 152 -9.69 13.37 -14.04
CA VAL A 152 -10.75 14.09 -13.31
C VAL A 152 -10.89 15.54 -13.83
N LYS A 153 -9.80 16.16 -14.28
CA LYS A 153 -9.82 17.51 -14.88
C LYS A 153 -10.55 17.61 -16.22
N ALA A 154 -10.75 16.51 -16.94
CA ALA A 154 -11.42 16.50 -18.24
C ALA A 154 -12.94 16.70 -18.14
N LYS A 155 -13.57 16.32 -17.01
CA LYS A 155 -15.03 16.46 -16.83
C LYS A 155 -15.52 17.91 -16.75
N ASN A 156 -14.66 18.88 -16.42
CA ASN A 156 -15.05 20.29 -16.41
C ASN A 156 -15.15 20.93 -17.81
N LYS A 157 -14.75 20.22 -18.87
CA LYS A 157 -14.91 20.68 -20.27
C LYS A 157 -16.19 20.17 -20.95
N GLN A 158 -16.95 19.30 -20.30
CA GLN A 158 -18.29 18.89 -20.73
C GLN A 158 -19.37 19.69 -19.99
N ARG A 159 -19.20 21.02 -19.87
CA ARG A 159 -20.37 21.88 -19.69
C ARG A 159 -20.93 22.03 -21.09
N LEU A 160 -22.09 21.40 -21.34
CA LEU A 160 -22.89 21.69 -22.52
C LEU A 160 -22.90 23.22 -22.72
N PRO A 161 -22.64 23.76 -23.92
CA PRO A 161 -22.77 25.18 -24.16
C PRO A 161 -24.14 25.62 -23.63
N ARG A 162 -24.18 26.62 -22.75
CA ARG A 162 -25.44 27.18 -22.20
C ARG A 162 -26.39 27.72 -23.29
N SER A 163 -25.98 27.66 -24.56
CA SER A 163 -26.73 28.04 -25.74
C SER A 163 -27.57 26.92 -26.36
N MET A 164 -27.45 25.65 -25.95
CA MET A 164 -28.37 24.60 -26.40
C MET A 164 -29.66 24.68 -25.59
N LYS A 165 -30.62 25.46 -26.07
CA LYS A 165 -32.03 25.28 -25.73
C LYS A 165 -32.47 23.92 -26.28
N ALA A 166 -33.31 23.20 -25.52
CA ALA A 166 -34.02 22.06 -26.06
C ALA A 166 -34.93 22.59 -27.19
N ASP A 167 -34.53 22.35 -28.44
CA ASP A 167 -35.45 22.49 -29.56
C ASP A 167 -36.52 21.43 -29.36
N ILE A 168 -37.70 21.92 -28.97
CA ILE A 168 -38.95 21.17 -29.01
C ILE A 168 -39.15 20.84 -30.50
N PHE A 169 -38.80 19.63 -30.90
CA PHE A 169 -39.29 19.08 -32.15
C PHE A 169 -40.79 18.85 -31.99
N LEU A 170 -41.55 19.65 -32.73
CA LEU A 170 -42.99 19.53 -32.92
C LEU A 170 -43.35 18.16 -33.50
N LEU A 171 -44.41 17.57 -32.93
CA LEU A 171 -45.45 16.85 -33.65
C LEU A 171 -46.78 17.19 -32.99
#